data_AF-A0A1Q6G1T0-F1
#
_entry.id   AF-A0A1Q6G1T0-F1
#
_cell.length_a   1.000
_cell.length_b   1.000
_cell.length_c   1.000
_cell.angle_alpha   90.00
_cell.angle_beta   90.00
_cell.angle_gamma   90.00
#
_symmetry.space_group_name_H-M   'P 1'
#
loop_
_entity.id
_entity.type
_entity.pdbx_description
1 polymer ?
#
loop_
_entity_poly.entity_id
_entity_poly.type
_entity_poly.pdbx_seq_one_letter_code
_entity_poly.pdbx_strand_id
1 'polypeptide(L)'
;MKNLFYSMVLALCWQSNLSAQETFYVSSSGSDDNPGTKEQPWYSLNADNWTDGCTIIVLDEIYLDPVIDVSKEATIKEVTIKGGSPEAAIMGVNDDEFNDGEMNVSSFFDLKRVKLNLEDITLKNLHRDGGTGSGGMIYVDPYSELNLNNVVVRNGVVTTGVNCRGGAICSEGKLVVKNTIFEGCKAYQGGAVCLRESENPIYARFEDCIFRNNETGDGVAENGSGAAGGALYIEGMEMDITFDKCYFDSNVATNTARNATGGGIRLFLNEECDANVTFMNCTVSNNKSVGASGFMHWARCEQGNVNLKFVNNVFYKNRTEGPQANLITSQKPAPTVGMSGSFVFVNNTSMMNNTGVDGLVQTDQNAINFSDFGGDFDLVFVNNIMLDCMIEPIDKGDGTMVDQLGWGWSIREKDARSTGEYIIKNNLIDGVGGAYDATWGAGFLYHFNNEDIATANNNKSVRGKSTDQKLKQVGINRKLTEPIEGIPYIEINDPEGYAIDNGVSSLIYKGEELIPQTDIRGVAKTGNSRDLGAFEYNGVVSSVNEFKVDSQVHVYLNHLTGILYFSEEVASVQMYTSFGMPCIPSAVNVTSVNIQNLEKGIYIVRIVDKNGKVYSEKILK
;
A
#
# COMPACT_ATOMS: atom_id res chain seq x y z
N MET A 1 11.21 -73.69 10.45
CA MET A 1 11.36 -72.49 9.60
C MET A 1 10.03 -71.75 9.40
N LYS A 2 9.37 -71.30 10.48
CA LYS A 2 8.17 -70.43 10.39
C LYS A 2 8.23 -69.18 11.29
N ASN A 3 9.27 -69.04 12.12
CA ASN A 3 9.42 -67.91 13.05
C ASN A 3 10.47 -66.87 12.61
N LEU A 4 11.07 -67.01 11.43
CA LEU A 4 12.04 -66.03 10.91
C LEU A 4 11.44 -64.98 9.97
N PHE A 5 10.20 -65.18 9.49
CA PHE A 5 9.55 -64.25 8.55
C PHE A 5 8.74 -63.15 9.24
N TYR A 6 8.30 -63.34 10.49
CA TYR A 6 7.54 -62.32 11.22
C TYR A 6 8.41 -61.20 11.80
N SER A 7 9.68 -61.47 12.13
CA SER A 7 10.60 -60.43 12.60
C SER A 7 11.11 -59.53 11.47
N MET A 8 11.16 -60.03 10.23
CA MET A 8 11.61 -59.26 9.06
C MET A 8 10.50 -58.34 8.52
N VAL A 9 9.23 -58.75 8.61
CA VAL A 9 8.09 -57.91 8.20
C VAL A 9 7.80 -56.80 9.22
N LEU A 10 8.00 -57.03 10.53
CA LEU A 10 7.88 -55.95 11.53
C LEU A 10 9.03 -54.94 11.47
N ALA A 11 10.23 -55.33 11.04
CA ALA A 11 11.34 -54.39 10.81
C ALA A 11 11.16 -53.54 9.54
N LEU A 12 10.47 -54.08 8.51
CA LEU A 12 10.14 -53.34 7.27
C LEU A 12 8.92 -52.43 7.42
N CYS A 13 8.05 -52.65 8.41
CA CYS A 13 6.93 -51.75 8.72
C CYS A 13 7.29 -50.65 9.75
N TRP A 14 8.52 -50.62 10.25
CA TRP A 14 9.03 -49.55 11.13
C TRP A 14 9.87 -48.50 10.40
N GLN A 15 10.09 -48.64 9.08
CA GLN A 15 10.84 -47.67 8.27
C GLN A 15 9.96 -46.74 7.41
N SER A 16 8.64 -46.78 7.53
CA SER A 16 7.73 -46.00 6.68
C SER A 16 6.76 -45.10 7.45
N ASN A 17 7.17 -44.61 8.61
CA ASN A 17 6.54 -43.46 9.30
C ASN A 17 7.62 -42.60 9.99
N LEU A 18 8.74 -42.37 9.29
CA LEU A 18 9.45 -41.10 9.51
C LEU A 18 8.47 -40.05 9.01
N SER A 19 7.80 -39.34 9.92
CA SER A 19 7.20 -38.06 9.56
C SER A 19 8.32 -37.29 8.86
N ALA A 20 8.16 -37.00 7.57
CA ALA A 20 9.07 -36.06 6.92
C ALA A 20 9.15 -34.85 7.85
N GLN A 21 10.36 -34.46 8.22
CA GLN A 21 10.51 -33.32 9.11
C GLN A 21 9.98 -32.10 8.34
N GLU A 22 8.79 -31.65 8.69
CA GLU A 22 8.11 -30.53 8.02
C GLU A 22 8.70 -29.18 8.45
N THR A 23 9.55 -29.17 9.48
CA THR A 23 10.14 -27.95 10.03
C THR A 23 11.64 -28.09 10.26
N PHE A 24 12.41 -27.20 9.64
CA PHE A 24 13.86 -27.12 9.79
C PHE A 24 14.26 -25.80 10.45
N TYR A 25 15.43 -25.78 11.08
CA TYR A 25 15.95 -24.62 11.81
C TYR A 25 17.32 -24.21 11.27
N VAL A 26 17.54 -22.91 11.16
CA VAL A 26 18.78 -22.30 10.66
C VAL A 26 19.29 -21.26 11.66
N SER A 27 20.59 -21.23 11.90
CA SER A 27 21.27 -20.26 12.77
C SER A 27 22.72 -20.07 12.31
N SER A 28 23.24 -18.86 12.44
CA SER A 28 24.66 -18.51 12.24
C SER A 28 25.63 -19.33 13.10
N SER A 29 25.14 -19.96 14.18
CA SER A 29 25.92 -20.85 15.05
C SER A 29 25.77 -22.34 14.70
N GLY A 30 24.96 -22.67 13.68
CA GLY A 30 24.66 -24.03 13.24
C GLY A 30 25.75 -24.69 12.41
N SER A 31 25.42 -25.83 11.81
CA SER A 31 26.26 -26.56 10.86
C SER A 31 25.38 -27.27 9.83
N ASP A 32 25.74 -27.23 8.55
CA ASP A 32 24.97 -27.91 7.49
C ASP A 32 25.10 -29.44 7.54
N ASP A 33 26.03 -29.96 8.36
CA ASP A 33 26.09 -31.39 8.70
C ASP A 33 25.02 -31.80 9.74
N ASN A 34 24.35 -30.84 10.37
CA ASN A 34 23.31 -31.11 11.35
C ASN A 34 22.01 -31.60 10.69
N PRO A 35 21.13 -32.29 11.44
CA PRO A 35 19.83 -32.70 10.92
C PRO A 35 18.82 -31.55 10.71
N GLY A 36 19.18 -30.30 11.03
CA GLY A 36 18.28 -29.15 10.88
C GLY A 36 17.18 -29.09 11.94
N THR A 37 17.42 -29.68 13.12
CA THR A 37 16.51 -29.61 14.27
C THR A 37 16.76 -28.33 15.08
N LYS A 38 15.87 -27.98 16.01
CA LYS A 38 16.04 -26.78 16.82
C LYS A 38 17.33 -26.81 17.65
N GLU A 39 17.67 -27.97 18.20
CA GLU A 39 18.88 -28.17 19.02
C GLU A 39 20.15 -28.32 18.18
N GLN A 40 20.01 -28.71 16.91
CA GLN A 40 21.10 -28.85 15.95
C GLN A 40 20.67 -28.22 14.62
N PRO A 41 20.68 -26.87 14.53
CA PRO A 41 20.22 -26.14 13.36
C PRO A 41 21.27 -26.19 12.24
N TRP A 42 20.81 -25.98 11.00
CA TRP A 42 21.69 -25.73 9.85
C TRP A 42 22.39 -24.38 9.98
N TYR A 43 23.53 -24.24 9.28
CA TYR A 43 24.25 -22.98 9.19
C TYR A 43 23.66 -22.10 8.07
N SER A 44 23.37 -22.71 6.92
CA SER A 44 22.74 -22.07 5.77
C SER A 44 21.28 -22.50 5.62
N LEU A 45 20.58 -21.88 4.67
CA LEU A 45 19.22 -22.29 4.30
C LEU A 45 19.15 -23.76 3.80
N ASN A 46 20.27 -24.33 3.35
CA ASN A 46 20.41 -25.74 2.99
C ASN A 46 19.30 -26.27 2.04
N ALA A 47 19.07 -25.54 0.94
CA ALA A 47 17.93 -25.76 0.04
C ALA A 47 17.86 -27.17 -0.59
N ASP A 48 18.99 -27.86 -0.74
CA ASP A 48 19.04 -29.23 -1.28
C ASP A 48 18.36 -30.27 -0.36
N ASN A 49 18.05 -29.89 0.90
CA ASN A 49 17.36 -30.75 1.88
C ASN A 49 15.89 -30.36 2.09
N TRP A 50 15.37 -29.38 1.33
CA TRP A 50 13.99 -28.95 1.45
C TRP A 50 13.02 -30.03 0.96
N THR A 51 11.82 -30.04 1.55
CA THR A 51 10.73 -30.92 1.14
C THR A 51 9.50 -30.08 0.80
N ASP A 52 8.63 -30.58 -0.09
CA ASP A 52 7.42 -29.87 -0.47
C ASP A 52 6.54 -29.55 0.76
N GLY A 53 6.18 -28.29 0.92
CA GLY A 53 5.40 -27.78 2.05
C GLY A 53 6.21 -27.55 3.34
N CYS A 54 7.54 -27.68 3.32
CA CYS A 54 8.34 -27.50 4.54
C CYS A 54 8.37 -26.04 5.02
N THR A 55 8.61 -25.87 6.32
CA THR A 55 8.86 -24.60 6.99
C THR A 55 10.31 -24.50 7.45
N ILE A 56 11.00 -23.42 7.09
CA ILE A 56 12.35 -23.11 7.55
C ILE A 56 12.28 -21.99 8.59
N ILE A 57 12.74 -22.24 9.81
CA ILE A 57 12.76 -21.25 10.89
C ILE A 57 14.18 -20.69 11.02
N VAL A 58 14.33 -19.41 10.71
CA VAL A 58 15.59 -18.67 10.85
C VAL A 58 15.65 -18.09 12.26
N LEU A 59 16.60 -18.53 13.09
CA LEU A 59 16.64 -18.19 14.52
C LEU A 59 17.32 -16.85 14.81
N ASP A 60 18.25 -16.45 13.95
CA ASP A 60 19.07 -15.25 14.07
C ASP A 60 19.50 -14.74 12.68
N GLU A 61 20.40 -13.76 12.65
CA GLU A 61 20.95 -13.20 11.42
C GLU A 61 21.85 -14.22 10.67
N ILE A 62 21.52 -14.50 9.40
CA ILE A 62 22.28 -15.44 8.55
C ILE A 62 22.71 -14.80 7.22
N TYR A 63 23.90 -15.16 6.75
CA TYR A 63 24.43 -14.74 5.45
C TYR A 63 24.00 -15.68 4.34
N LEU A 64 23.70 -15.10 3.18
CA LEU A 64 23.40 -15.86 1.97
C LEU A 64 24.50 -15.65 0.92
N ASP A 65 25.36 -16.67 0.78
CA ASP A 65 26.52 -16.65 -0.13
C ASP A 65 26.20 -17.18 -1.54
N PRO A 66 25.30 -18.19 -1.73
CA PRO A 66 24.75 -18.52 -3.06
C PRO A 66 23.26 -18.13 -3.21
N VAL A 67 22.86 -17.82 -4.46
CA VAL A 67 21.43 -17.72 -4.85
C VAL A 67 20.69 -19.03 -4.54
N ILE A 68 19.52 -18.94 -3.93
CA ILE A 68 18.62 -20.09 -3.79
C ILE A 68 17.70 -20.16 -5.01
N ASP A 69 17.99 -21.10 -5.92
CA ASP A 69 17.03 -21.55 -6.93
C ASP A 69 16.12 -22.60 -6.28
N VAL A 70 14.93 -22.16 -5.88
CA VAL A 70 13.96 -22.99 -5.15
C VAL A 70 13.40 -24.13 -6.04
N SER A 71 13.59 -24.02 -7.36
CA SER A 71 13.02 -24.92 -8.37
C SER A 71 13.92 -26.08 -8.79
N LYS A 72 15.11 -26.22 -8.19
CA LYS A 72 16.11 -27.24 -8.60
C LYS A 72 15.58 -28.67 -8.62
N GLU A 73 14.47 -28.95 -7.94
CA GLU A 73 13.72 -30.18 -8.12
C GLU A 73 12.26 -29.88 -8.46
N ALA A 74 11.74 -30.48 -9.55
CA ALA A 74 10.33 -30.37 -9.97
C ALA A 74 9.30 -30.91 -8.94
N THR A 75 9.78 -31.25 -7.74
CA THR A 75 9.06 -31.83 -6.60
C THR A 75 8.61 -30.76 -5.59
N ILE A 76 9.33 -29.64 -5.45
CA ILE A 76 9.00 -28.57 -4.50
C ILE A 76 8.02 -27.58 -5.15
N LYS A 77 6.83 -27.46 -4.58
CA LYS A 77 5.76 -26.56 -5.04
C LYS A 77 5.48 -25.45 -4.05
N GLU A 78 5.71 -25.68 -2.76
CA GLU A 78 5.51 -24.69 -1.71
C GLU A 78 6.59 -24.78 -0.64
N VAL A 79 7.09 -23.63 -0.19
CA VAL A 79 8.01 -23.51 0.96
C VAL A 79 7.62 -22.29 1.79
N THR A 80 7.76 -22.39 3.10
CA THR A 80 7.62 -21.27 4.03
C THR A 80 8.95 -21.01 4.73
N ILE A 81 9.39 -19.75 4.79
CA ILE A 81 10.52 -19.32 5.62
C ILE A 81 10.00 -18.31 6.63
N LYS A 82 10.31 -18.54 7.91
CA LYS A 82 9.78 -17.78 9.03
C LYS A 82 10.88 -17.33 9.98
N GLY A 83 10.80 -16.11 10.47
CA GLY A 83 11.65 -15.66 11.57
C GLY A 83 11.26 -16.33 12.89
N GLY A 84 12.24 -16.91 13.59
CA GLY A 84 12.09 -17.48 14.92
C GLY A 84 12.24 -16.47 16.05
N SER A 85 12.69 -15.25 15.74
CA SER A 85 12.95 -14.14 16.65
C SER A 85 12.76 -12.79 15.92
N PRO A 86 12.58 -11.67 16.64
CA PRO A 86 12.55 -10.34 16.03
C PRO A 86 13.83 -9.95 15.30
N GLU A 87 14.97 -10.54 15.67
CA GLU A 87 16.28 -10.30 15.06
C GLU A 87 16.55 -11.20 13.84
N ALA A 88 15.68 -12.15 13.53
CA ALA A 88 15.87 -13.08 12.43
C ALA A 88 15.95 -12.33 11.08
N ALA A 89 17.06 -12.52 10.38
CA ALA A 89 17.29 -11.88 9.10
C ALA A 89 18.09 -12.76 8.13
N ILE A 90 17.82 -12.58 6.84
CA ILE A 90 18.65 -13.07 5.74
C ILE A 90 19.35 -11.85 5.13
N MET A 91 20.68 -11.88 5.09
CA MET A 91 21.48 -10.77 4.57
C MET A 91 22.46 -11.19 3.48
N GLY A 92 22.72 -10.27 2.55
CA GLY A 92 23.72 -10.47 1.50
C GLY A 92 25.12 -10.17 1.99
N VAL A 93 25.29 -9.05 2.68
CA VAL A 93 26.52 -8.62 3.36
C VAL A 93 26.14 -7.98 4.71
N ASN A 94 27.10 -7.83 5.61
CA ASN A 94 26.83 -7.19 6.90
C ASN A 94 26.63 -5.67 6.76
N ASP A 95 26.22 -5.01 7.83
CA ASP A 95 25.91 -3.57 7.81
C ASP A 95 27.15 -2.72 7.46
N ASP A 96 28.34 -3.06 7.97
CA ASP A 96 29.59 -2.34 7.69
C ASP A 96 30.02 -2.53 6.23
N GLU A 97 30.02 -3.78 5.75
CA GLU A 97 30.31 -4.14 4.36
C GLU A 97 29.35 -3.45 3.37
N PHE A 98 28.05 -3.42 3.68
CA PHE A 98 27.07 -2.71 2.87
C PHE A 98 27.36 -1.21 2.79
N ASN A 99 27.69 -0.60 3.94
CA ASN A 99 28.00 0.83 4.01
C ASN A 99 29.32 1.19 3.30
N ASP A 100 30.27 0.26 3.26
CA ASP A 100 31.52 0.37 2.50
C ASP A 100 31.32 0.11 0.99
N GLY A 101 30.11 -0.27 0.57
CA GLY A 101 29.73 -0.54 -0.82
C GLY A 101 30.20 -1.89 -1.33
N GLU A 102 30.41 -2.86 -0.44
CA GLU A 102 30.73 -4.22 -0.83
C GLU A 102 29.59 -4.88 -1.61
N MET A 103 29.97 -5.63 -2.64
CA MET A 103 29.03 -6.19 -3.60
C MET A 103 28.73 -7.65 -3.28
N ASN A 104 27.45 -8.03 -3.37
CA ASN A 104 26.97 -9.40 -3.47
C ASN A 104 26.41 -9.64 -4.89
N VAL A 105 26.97 -10.62 -5.59
CA VAL A 105 26.64 -10.91 -6.99
C VAL A 105 25.36 -11.76 -7.16
N SER A 106 24.79 -12.25 -6.06
CA SER A 106 23.69 -13.20 -6.00
C SER A 106 22.40 -12.53 -5.53
N SER A 107 21.26 -12.80 -6.19
CA SER A 107 19.94 -12.58 -5.59
C SER A 107 19.70 -13.58 -4.45
N PHE A 108 18.74 -13.34 -3.55
CA PHE A 108 18.42 -14.29 -2.50
C PHE A 108 17.61 -15.47 -3.02
N PHE A 109 16.53 -15.17 -3.76
CA PHE A 109 15.59 -16.17 -4.23
C PHE A 109 15.27 -15.99 -5.71
N ASP A 110 15.39 -17.07 -6.48
CA ASP A 110 14.91 -17.20 -7.85
C ASP A 110 13.76 -18.22 -7.86
N LEU A 111 12.52 -17.74 -7.97
CA LEU A 111 11.32 -18.58 -7.91
C LEU A 111 10.89 -18.97 -9.31
N LYS A 112 10.88 -20.28 -9.58
CA LYS A 112 10.36 -20.85 -10.83
C LYS A 112 9.32 -21.92 -10.55
N ARG A 113 8.08 -21.68 -10.98
CA ARG A 113 6.92 -22.57 -10.77
C ARG A 113 6.71 -23.01 -9.31
N VAL A 114 6.98 -22.12 -8.35
CA VAL A 114 6.92 -22.42 -6.91
C VAL A 114 6.21 -21.31 -6.14
N LYS A 115 5.62 -21.68 -4.99
CA LYS A 115 5.09 -20.73 -4.02
C LYS A 115 6.06 -20.56 -2.85
N LEU A 116 6.51 -19.34 -2.59
CA LEU A 116 7.30 -18.99 -1.42
C LEU A 116 6.48 -18.12 -0.47
N ASN A 117 6.37 -18.54 0.80
CA ASN A 117 5.84 -17.71 1.87
C ASN A 117 6.99 -17.23 2.76
N LEU A 118 7.12 -15.92 2.97
CA LEU A 118 8.02 -15.32 3.94
C LEU A 118 7.21 -14.68 5.07
N GLU A 119 7.55 -15.04 6.31
CA GLU A 119 6.84 -14.58 7.50
C GLU A 119 7.78 -14.06 8.59
N ASP A 120 7.43 -12.95 9.24
CA ASP A 120 8.08 -12.48 10.46
C ASP A 120 9.62 -12.36 10.35
N ILE A 121 10.14 -11.99 9.18
CA ILE A 121 11.57 -12.03 8.86
C ILE A 121 12.05 -10.75 8.18
N THR A 122 13.32 -10.41 8.37
CA THR A 122 13.99 -9.32 7.64
C THR A 122 14.84 -9.85 6.49
N LEU A 123 14.72 -9.25 5.31
CA LEU A 123 15.68 -9.38 4.21
C LEU A 123 16.46 -8.07 4.11
N LYS A 124 17.79 -8.10 4.23
CA LYS A 124 18.57 -6.85 4.21
C LYS A 124 19.89 -6.92 3.46
N ASN A 125 20.38 -5.73 3.10
CA ASN A 125 21.75 -5.48 2.66
C ASN A 125 22.17 -6.37 1.49
N LEU A 126 21.52 -6.16 0.35
CA LEU A 126 21.96 -6.74 -0.91
C LEU A 126 22.40 -5.61 -1.81
N HIS A 127 23.70 -5.56 -2.15
CA HIS A 127 24.21 -4.65 -3.17
C HIS A 127 24.70 -5.45 -4.36
N ARG A 128 23.97 -5.41 -5.47
CA ARG A 128 24.27 -6.20 -6.67
C ARG A 128 24.73 -5.35 -7.86
N ASP A 129 25.77 -5.84 -8.54
CA ASP A 129 26.17 -5.36 -9.87
C ASP A 129 25.21 -6.05 -10.85
N GLY A 130 24.41 -5.29 -11.58
CA GLY A 130 23.20 -5.78 -12.22
C GLY A 130 23.42 -6.85 -13.30
N GLY A 131 22.30 -7.33 -13.84
CA GLY A 131 22.24 -8.31 -14.93
C GLY A 131 20.95 -8.15 -15.73
N THR A 132 20.84 -8.78 -16.90
CA THR A 132 19.63 -8.69 -17.73
C THR A 132 18.47 -9.42 -17.06
N GLY A 133 17.41 -8.70 -16.68
CA GLY A 133 16.10 -9.26 -16.35
C GLY A 133 15.92 -9.81 -14.93
N SER A 134 16.85 -9.52 -14.00
CA SER A 134 16.75 -10.03 -12.63
C SER A 134 16.22 -9.00 -11.64
N GLY A 135 15.46 -9.46 -10.65
CA GLY A 135 15.18 -8.72 -9.42
C GLY A 135 16.43 -8.49 -8.58
N GLY A 136 16.34 -7.60 -7.59
CA GLY A 136 17.38 -7.42 -6.58
C GLY A 136 17.44 -8.63 -5.66
N MET A 137 16.62 -8.67 -4.62
CA MET A 137 16.60 -9.78 -3.66
C MET A 137 15.80 -10.99 -4.15
N ILE A 138 14.65 -10.75 -4.80
CA ILE A 138 13.75 -11.82 -5.22
C ILE A 138 13.33 -11.63 -6.67
N TYR A 139 13.44 -12.72 -7.45
CA TYR A 139 12.80 -12.84 -8.75
C TYR A 139 11.65 -13.84 -8.68
N VAL A 140 10.51 -13.50 -9.30
CA VAL A 140 9.31 -14.36 -9.35
C VAL A 140 8.92 -14.58 -10.80
N ASP A 141 9.02 -15.82 -11.29
CA ASP A 141 8.60 -16.16 -12.65
C ASP A 141 7.06 -16.12 -12.84
N PRO A 142 6.56 -16.17 -14.07
CA PRO A 142 5.12 -16.05 -14.37
C PRO A 142 4.23 -17.11 -13.72
N TYR A 143 4.80 -18.23 -13.30
CA TYR A 143 4.08 -19.38 -12.76
C TYR A 143 4.26 -19.52 -11.24
N SER A 144 4.94 -18.57 -10.60
CA SER A 144 5.24 -18.57 -9.18
C SER A 144 4.34 -17.61 -8.41
N GLU A 145 4.27 -17.84 -7.09
CA GLU A 145 3.58 -16.97 -6.14
C GLU A 145 4.54 -16.61 -5.01
N LEU A 146 4.63 -15.33 -4.68
CA LEU A 146 5.35 -14.85 -3.51
C LEU A 146 4.37 -14.22 -2.53
N ASN A 147 4.37 -14.75 -1.31
CA ASN A 147 3.58 -14.25 -0.21
C ASN A 147 4.50 -13.68 0.87
N LEU A 148 4.28 -12.42 1.25
CA LEU A 148 4.99 -11.76 2.32
C LEU A 148 3.99 -11.39 3.42
N ASN A 149 4.29 -11.75 4.66
CA ASN A 149 3.46 -11.41 5.81
C ASN A 149 4.33 -10.98 6.99
N ASN A 150 4.23 -9.72 7.40
CA ASN A 150 5.09 -9.16 8.45
C ASN A 150 6.58 -9.27 8.10
N VAL A 151 6.96 -8.81 6.91
CA VAL A 151 8.34 -8.86 6.40
C VAL A 151 8.93 -7.46 6.31
N VAL A 152 10.21 -7.32 6.60
CA VAL A 152 10.96 -6.09 6.32
C VAL A 152 11.95 -6.37 5.21
N VAL A 153 11.89 -5.62 4.12
CA VAL A 153 12.88 -5.65 3.05
C VAL A 153 13.60 -4.32 3.03
N ARG A 154 14.90 -4.34 3.36
CA ARG A 154 15.72 -3.14 3.49
C ARG A 154 16.95 -3.21 2.60
N ASN A 155 17.35 -2.09 2.01
CA ASN A 155 18.65 -1.97 1.35
C ASN A 155 18.86 -3.00 0.22
N GLY A 156 17.82 -3.21 -0.60
CA GLY A 156 17.93 -3.98 -1.84
C GLY A 156 18.39 -3.05 -2.96
N VAL A 157 19.67 -3.10 -3.32
CA VAL A 157 20.33 -2.14 -4.21
C VAL A 157 20.90 -2.83 -5.45
N VAL A 158 20.51 -2.36 -6.63
CA VAL A 158 21.02 -2.83 -7.93
C VAL A 158 21.52 -1.63 -8.74
N THR A 159 22.85 -1.50 -8.89
CA THR A 159 23.48 -0.23 -9.31
C THR A 159 23.82 -0.08 -10.79
N THR A 160 23.83 -1.15 -11.60
CA THR A 160 24.33 -1.08 -12.98
C THR A 160 23.40 -1.76 -13.99
N GLY A 161 23.07 -1.07 -15.08
CA GLY A 161 22.32 -1.63 -16.23
C GLY A 161 20.91 -1.08 -16.42
N VAL A 162 20.55 -0.83 -17.69
CA VAL A 162 19.26 -0.25 -18.13
C VAL A 162 18.05 -1.18 -17.96
N ASN A 163 18.27 -2.41 -17.47
CA ASN A 163 17.23 -3.45 -17.30
C ASN A 163 17.16 -3.99 -15.85
N CYS A 164 17.73 -3.27 -14.88
CA CYS A 164 17.70 -3.64 -13.48
C CYS A 164 16.41 -3.20 -12.82
N ARG A 165 15.66 -4.15 -12.29
CA ARG A 165 14.25 -3.96 -11.93
C ARG A 165 14.01 -4.43 -10.52
N GLY A 166 13.33 -3.64 -9.70
CA GLY A 166 12.92 -4.04 -8.37
C GLY A 166 14.09 -4.30 -7.43
N GLY A 167 14.56 -3.29 -6.69
CA GLY A 167 15.69 -3.45 -5.76
C GLY A 167 15.41 -4.52 -4.68
N ALA A 168 14.15 -4.65 -4.28
CA ALA A 168 13.65 -5.76 -3.49
C ALA A 168 13.17 -6.91 -4.39
N ILE A 169 12.15 -6.67 -5.22
CA ILE A 169 11.41 -7.72 -5.92
C ILE A 169 11.20 -7.35 -7.39
N CYS A 170 11.52 -8.26 -8.30
CA CYS A 170 11.00 -8.24 -9.67
C CYS A 170 10.07 -9.44 -9.86
N SER A 171 8.80 -9.17 -10.18
CA SER A 171 7.78 -10.20 -10.33
C SER A 171 7.13 -10.17 -11.71
N GLU A 172 7.11 -11.33 -12.33
CA GLU A 172 6.25 -11.67 -13.47
C GLU A 172 5.09 -12.59 -13.05
N GLY A 173 5.16 -13.13 -11.83
CA GLY A 173 4.13 -13.97 -11.22
C GLY A 173 3.23 -13.20 -10.25
N LYS A 174 2.61 -13.96 -9.35
CA LYS A 174 1.61 -13.47 -8.40
C LYS A 174 2.24 -12.95 -7.10
N LEU A 175 1.84 -11.76 -6.66
CA LEU A 175 2.26 -11.21 -5.36
C LEU A 175 1.09 -11.01 -4.39
N VAL A 176 1.25 -11.48 -3.16
CA VAL A 176 0.37 -11.13 -2.03
C VAL A 176 1.22 -10.66 -0.86
N VAL A 177 1.11 -9.38 -0.52
CA VAL A 177 2.00 -8.72 0.42
C VAL A 177 1.17 -8.05 1.51
N LYS A 178 1.44 -8.42 2.76
CA LYS A 178 0.72 -7.91 3.93
C LYS A 178 1.68 -7.42 4.99
N ASN A 179 1.38 -6.28 5.61
CA ASN A 179 2.13 -5.74 6.73
C ASN A 179 3.65 -5.74 6.46
N THR A 180 4.06 -5.28 5.27
CA THR A 180 5.45 -5.40 4.81
C THR A 180 6.04 -4.03 4.57
N ILE A 181 7.30 -3.85 4.96
CA ILE A 181 8.05 -2.60 4.76
C ILE A 181 9.09 -2.81 3.66
N PHE A 182 9.07 -1.94 2.65
CA PHE A 182 10.12 -1.78 1.65
C PHE A 182 10.85 -0.47 1.90
N GLU A 183 12.09 -0.54 2.36
CA GLU A 183 12.86 0.63 2.81
C GLU A 183 14.24 0.72 2.16
N GLY A 184 14.59 1.90 1.65
CA GLY A 184 15.94 2.16 1.15
C GLY A 184 16.35 1.29 -0.04
N CYS A 185 15.39 0.77 -0.80
CA CYS A 185 15.67 -0.05 -1.98
C CYS A 185 15.95 0.84 -3.19
N LYS A 186 16.86 0.37 -4.06
CA LYS A 186 17.30 1.09 -5.24
C LYS A 186 17.45 0.17 -6.44
N ALA A 187 16.83 0.52 -7.56
CA ALA A 187 16.99 -0.15 -8.85
C ALA A 187 16.69 0.81 -9.99
N TYR A 188 17.11 0.50 -11.21
CA TYR A 188 16.83 1.37 -12.35
C TYR A 188 15.32 1.58 -12.53
N GLN A 189 14.52 0.51 -12.56
CA GLN A 189 13.06 0.57 -12.62
C GLN A 189 12.43 -0.03 -11.35
N GLY A 190 11.56 0.74 -10.68
CA GLY A 190 10.89 0.26 -9.47
C GLY A 190 11.90 0.13 -8.33
N GLY A 191 12.19 1.23 -7.63
CA GLY A 191 13.27 1.24 -6.62
C GLY A 191 13.12 0.09 -5.62
N ALA A 192 11.90 -0.20 -5.16
CA ALA A 192 11.59 -1.41 -4.42
C ALA A 192 11.09 -2.55 -5.31
N VAL A 193 9.96 -2.36 -6.01
CA VAL A 193 9.26 -3.45 -6.68
C VAL A 193 9.05 -3.18 -8.16
N CYS A 194 9.29 -4.19 -8.99
CA CYS A 194 8.91 -4.18 -10.40
C CYS A 194 7.88 -5.28 -10.67
N LEU A 195 6.76 -4.93 -11.29
CA LEU A 195 5.73 -5.85 -11.74
C LEU A 195 5.67 -5.84 -13.26
N ARG A 196 5.73 -7.00 -13.89
CA ARG A 196 5.72 -7.11 -15.35
C ARG A 196 4.81 -8.20 -15.83
N GLU A 197 4.16 -7.95 -16.94
CA GLU A 197 3.53 -9.00 -17.71
C GLU A 197 4.55 -9.58 -18.68
N SER A 198 4.64 -10.91 -18.72
CA SER A 198 5.38 -11.65 -19.74
C SER A 198 4.53 -12.75 -20.36
N GLU A 199 3.98 -13.64 -19.54
CA GLU A 199 3.08 -14.71 -19.99
C GLU A 199 1.68 -14.68 -19.34
N ASN A 200 1.59 -14.23 -18.08
CA ASN A 200 0.34 -14.18 -17.32
C ASN A 200 0.02 -12.73 -16.90
N PRO A 201 -1.27 -12.37 -16.76
CA PRO A 201 -1.68 -11.06 -16.26
C PRO A 201 -1.04 -10.73 -14.92
N ILE A 202 -0.73 -9.45 -14.71
CA ILE A 202 -0.15 -9.00 -13.44
C ILE A 202 -1.20 -9.10 -12.34
N TYR A 203 -0.91 -9.84 -11.29
CA TYR A 203 -1.73 -9.87 -10.08
C TYR A 203 -0.89 -9.47 -8.86
N ALA A 204 -1.31 -8.40 -8.18
CA ALA A 204 -0.69 -7.99 -6.94
C ALA A 204 -1.71 -7.45 -5.91
N ARG A 205 -1.50 -7.80 -4.65
CA ARG A 205 -2.24 -7.27 -3.49
C ARG A 205 -1.27 -6.79 -2.44
N PHE A 206 -1.36 -5.52 -2.08
CA PHE A 206 -0.60 -4.90 -1.00
C PHE A 206 -1.58 -4.42 0.06
N GLU A 207 -1.49 -4.97 1.27
CA GLU A 207 -2.34 -4.62 2.41
C GLU A 207 -1.44 -4.16 3.56
N ASP A 208 -1.70 -2.99 4.15
CA ASP A 208 -0.93 -2.46 5.29
C ASP A 208 0.60 -2.39 5.01
N CYS A 209 1.00 -2.07 3.78
CA CYS A 209 2.41 -2.02 3.37
C CYS A 209 2.99 -0.61 3.44
N ILE A 210 4.29 -0.51 3.71
CA ILE A 210 5.03 0.75 3.70
C ILE A 210 6.09 0.71 2.60
N PHE A 211 6.10 1.72 1.73
CA PHE A 211 7.16 1.98 0.77
C PHE A 211 7.84 3.29 1.15
N ARG A 212 9.04 3.21 1.71
CA ARG A 212 9.73 4.36 2.28
C ARG A 212 11.14 4.52 1.72
N ASN A 213 11.52 5.74 1.34
CA ASN A 213 12.88 6.09 0.94
C ASN A 213 13.42 5.20 -0.21
N ASN A 214 12.55 4.73 -1.11
CA ASN A 214 12.99 3.95 -2.26
C ASN A 214 13.31 4.88 -3.42
N GLU A 215 14.33 4.52 -4.21
CA GLU A 215 14.87 5.40 -5.23
C GLU A 215 15.12 4.67 -6.54
N THR A 216 14.93 5.35 -7.67
CA THR A 216 15.43 4.84 -8.94
C THR A 216 16.94 5.08 -9.11
N GLY A 217 17.67 4.12 -9.66
CA GLY A 217 19.07 4.28 -10.05
C GLY A 217 19.30 5.40 -11.07
N ASP A 218 20.55 5.84 -11.21
CA ASP A 218 20.92 6.88 -12.16
C ASP A 218 20.75 6.40 -13.60
N GLY A 219 20.09 7.21 -14.43
CA GLY A 219 19.84 6.81 -15.81
C GLY A 219 19.09 7.84 -16.63
N VAL A 220 19.79 8.45 -17.59
CA VAL A 220 19.15 9.22 -18.65
C VAL A 220 18.62 8.22 -19.67
N ALA A 221 17.31 7.98 -19.70
CA ALA A 221 16.70 7.36 -20.87
C ALA A 221 16.02 8.43 -21.70
N GLU A 222 16.42 8.52 -22.96
CA GLU A 222 15.57 9.12 -23.99
C GLU A 222 14.43 8.11 -24.29
N ASN A 223 13.18 8.57 -24.23
CA ASN A 223 11.98 7.87 -24.73
C ASN A 223 11.39 6.72 -23.88
N GLY A 224 10.86 7.04 -22.70
CA GLY A 224 9.70 6.33 -22.13
C GLY A 224 9.97 5.09 -21.27
N SER A 225 11.12 4.42 -21.41
CA SER A 225 11.52 3.22 -20.65
C SER A 225 12.67 3.46 -19.68
N GLY A 226 12.74 4.65 -19.09
CA GLY A 226 13.85 5.05 -18.22
C GLY A 226 13.70 4.69 -16.75
N ALA A 227 14.64 5.19 -15.95
CA ALA A 227 14.63 5.03 -14.51
C ALA A 227 13.35 5.66 -13.91
N ALA A 228 12.39 4.86 -13.47
CA ALA A 228 11.06 5.36 -13.15
C ALA A 228 10.39 4.51 -12.07
N GLY A 229 9.51 5.14 -11.28
CA GLY A 229 8.84 4.48 -10.17
C GLY A 229 9.77 4.33 -8.98
N GLY A 230 9.93 5.38 -8.17
CA GLY A 230 10.80 5.33 -6.99
C GLY A 230 10.44 4.19 -6.04
N ALA A 231 9.15 3.92 -5.87
CA ALA A 231 8.67 2.74 -5.17
C ALA A 231 8.42 1.58 -6.16
N LEU A 232 7.54 1.79 -7.14
CA LEU A 232 7.10 0.73 -8.07
C LEU A 232 7.18 1.10 -9.54
N TYR A 233 7.62 0.14 -10.35
CA TYR A 233 7.48 0.17 -11.81
C TYR A 233 6.61 -1.00 -12.27
N ILE A 234 5.54 -0.68 -12.99
CA ILE A 234 4.53 -1.63 -13.45
C ILE A 234 4.48 -1.56 -14.98
N GLU A 235 4.64 -2.68 -15.67
CA GLU A 235 4.63 -2.76 -17.14
C GLU A 235 3.80 -3.95 -17.64
N GLY A 236 2.68 -3.69 -18.31
CA GLY A 236 1.82 -4.75 -18.84
C GLY A 236 0.62 -4.24 -19.65
N MET A 237 -0.09 -5.18 -20.26
CA MET A 237 -1.38 -5.08 -20.93
C MET A 237 -2.52 -5.39 -19.95
N GLU A 238 -2.46 -6.55 -19.29
CA GLU A 238 -3.51 -7.04 -18.38
C GLU A 238 -3.04 -7.01 -16.93
N MET A 239 -3.81 -6.39 -16.05
CA MET A 239 -3.45 -6.30 -14.64
C MET A 239 -4.63 -6.10 -13.69
N ASP A 240 -4.48 -6.67 -12.50
CA ASP A 240 -5.34 -6.46 -11.35
C ASP A 240 -4.46 -6.22 -10.10
N ILE A 241 -4.40 -4.97 -9.68
CA ILE A 241 -3.52 -4.51 -8.60
C ILE A 241 -4.33 -3.73 -7.56
N THR A 242 -4.18 -4.10 -6.29
CA THR A 242 -4.82 -3.37 -5.17
C THR A 242 -3.77 -2.99 -4.13
N PHE A 243 -3.84 -1.73 -3.71
CA PHE A 243 -3.20 -1.20 -2.52
C PHE A 243 -4.31 -0.81 -1.55
N ASP A 244 -4.40 -1.52 -0.43
CA ASP A 244 -5.26 -1.15 0.68
C ASP A 244 -4.39 -0.81 1.88
N LYS A 245 -4.70 0.31 2.52
CA LYS A 245 -4.03 0.77 3.74
C LYS A 245 -2.50 0.98 3.63
N CYS A 246 -1.99 1.21 2.43
CA CYS A 246 -0.56 1.36 2.20
C CYS A 246 -0.07 2.80 2.44
N TYR A 247 1.21 2.95 2.81
CA TYR A 247 1.91 4.21 3.00
C TYR A 247 3.09 4.35 2.04
N PHE A 248 3.08 5.39 1.20
CA PHE A 248 4.17 5.71 0.28
C PHE A 248 4.84 7.00 0.73
N ASP A 249 6.03 6.91 1.31
CA ASP A 249 6.74 8.09 1.81
C ASP A 249 8.13 8.26 1.21
N SER A 250 8.41 9.49 0.77
CA SER A 250 9.77 9.91 0.42
C SER A 250 10.42 9.03 -0.67
N ASN A 251 9.63 8.45 -1.57
CA ASN A 251 10.16 7.70 -2.71
C ASN A 251 10.53 8.66 -3.85
N VAL A 252 11.60 8.35 -4.57
CA VAL A 252 12.22 9.28 -5.53
C VAL A 252 12.44 8.61 -6.88
N ALA A 253 11.94 9.26 -7.94
CA ALA A 253 12.34 8.96 -9.31
C ALA A 253 13.30 10.05 -9.81
N THR A 254 14.51 9.64 -10.20
CA THR A 254 15.64 10.53 -10.53
C THR A 254 15.70 10.92 -12.01
N ASN A 255 14.97 10.23 -12.88
CA ASN A 255 14.99 10.50 -14.31
C ASN A 255 14.29 11.83 -14.66
N THR A 256 14.97 12.60 -15.51
CA THR A 256 14.58 13.94 -15.97
C THR A 256 13.60 13.90 -17.16
N ALA A 257 13.39 12.73 -17.77
CA ALA A 257 12.50 12.57 -18.91
C ALA A 257 11.06 12.91 -18.51
N ARG A 258 10.53 13.98 -19.11
CA ARG A 258 9.21 14.52 -18.80
C ARG A 258 8.10 13.49 -19.03
N ASN A 259 8.21 12.62 -20.03
CA ASN A 259 7.14 11.68 -20.41
C ASN A 259 7.21 10.29 -19.74
N ALA A 260 7.98 10.11 -18.65
CA ALA A 260 8.33 8.76 -18.22
C ALA A 260 8.33 8.48 -16.70
N THR A 261 8.11 9.44 -15.80
CA THR A 261 8.60 9.28 -14.40
C THR A 261 7.58 9.63 -13.29
N GLY A 262 7.11 8.61 -12.58
CA GLY A 262 6.38 8.79 -11.32
C GLY A 262 7.29 8.58 -10.11
N GLY A 263 7.27 9.50 -9.15
CA GLY A 263 8.14 9.48 -7.96
C GLY A 263 7.81 8.31 -7.05
N GLY A 264 6.53 8.01 -6.85
CA GLY A 264 6.08 6.77 -6.27
C GLY A 264 6.00 5.65 -7.31
N ILE A 265 5.11 5.80 -8.29
CA ILE A 265 4.68 4.72 -9.17
C ILE A 265 4.76 5.13 -10.64
N ARG A 266 5.41 4.28 -11.45
CA ARG A 266 5.29 4.32 -12.90
C ARG A 266 4.39 3.19 -13.37
N LEU A 267 3.29 3.54 -14.02
CA LEU A 267 2.36 2.60 -14.66
C LEU A 267 2.51 2.67 -16.18
N PHE A 268 3.18 1.69 -16.78
CA PHE A 268 3.45 1.62 -18.21
C PHE A 268 2.47 0.63 -18.85
N LEU A 269 1.45 1.16 -19.53
CA LEU A 269 0.44 0.35 -20.19
C LEU A 269 0.81 0.13 -21.66
N ASN A 270 0.78 -1.10 -22.12
CA ASN A 270 1.01 -1.45 -23.53
C ASN A 270 -0.25 -1.22 -24.40
N GLU A 271 -0.13 -1.36 -25.72
CA GLU A 271 -1.07 -0.80 -26.72
C GLU A 271 -2.55 -1.18 -26.52
N GLU A 272 -2.86 -2.45 -26.23
CA GLU A 272 -4.20 -2.94 -25.88
C GLU A 272 -4.20 -3.41 -24.43
N CYS A 273 -4.96 -2.73 -23.56
CA CYS A 273 -4.86 -2.92 -22.12
C CYS A 273 -6.19 -3.29 -21.43
N ASP A 274 -6.16 -4.14 -20.40
CA ASP A 274 -7.22 -4.33 -19.40
C ASP A 274 -6.61 -4.16 -18.00
N ALA A 275 -6.59 -2.91 -17.54
CA ALA A 275 -5.87 -2.52 -16.34
C ALA A 275 -6.81 -2.09 -15.23
N ASN A 276 -6.77 -2.79 -14.11
CA ASN A 276 -7.51 -2.46 -12.90
C ASN A 276 -6.53 -2.17 -11.76
N VAL A 277 -6.40 -0.90 -11.38
CA VAL A 277 -5.49 -0.46 -10.32
C VAL A 277 -6.25 0.34 -9.28
N THR A 278 -6.26 -0.17 -8.05
CA THR A 278 -7.06 0.37 -6.94
C THR A 278 -6.17 0.78 -5.76
N PHE A 279 -6.41 1.99 -5.23
CA PHE A 279 -5.85 2.53 -4.00
C PHE A 279 -6.99 2.87 -3.05
N MET A 280 -6.99 2.23 -1.89
CA MET A 280 -7.98 2.44 -0.85
C MET A 280 -7.30 2.72 0.48
N ASN A 281 -7.78 3.75 1.16
CA ASN A 281 -7.28 4.11 2.49
C ASN A 281 -5.76 4.35 2.52
N CYS A 282 -5.11 4.69 1.41
CA CYS A 282 -3.67 4.88 1.37
C CYS A 282 -3.27 6.30 1.75
N THR A 283 -2.05 6.44 2.27
CA THR A 283 -1.39 7.74 2.38
C THR A 283 -0.16 7.79 1.50
N VAL A 284 -0.03 8.89 0.77
CA VAL A 284 1.06 9.11 -0.18
C VAL A 284 1.68 10.46 0.13
N SER A 285 2.88 10.46 0.68
CA SER A 285 3.56 11.68 1.11
C SER A 285 4.99 11.83 0.61
N ASN A 286 5.39 13.09 0.42
CA ASN A 286 6.77 13.49 0.17
C ASN A 286 7.47 12.77 -1.01
N ASN A 287 6.72 12.12 -1.89
CA ASN A 287 7.31 11.45 -3.05
C ASN A 287 7.71 12.50 -4.08
N LYS A 288 8.81 12.23 -4.78
CA LYS A 288 9.45 13.20 -5.66
C LYS A 288 9.78 12.59 -7.01
N SER A 289 9.51 13.33 -8.07
CA SER A 289 10.01 12.99 -9.41
C SER A 289 10.75 14.16 -10.04
N VAL A 290 11.90 13.89 -10.65
CA VAL A 290 12.62 14.92 -11.41
C VAL A 290 11.89 15.27 -12.73
N GLY A 291 11.12 14.33 -13.31
CA GLY A 291 10.55 14.50 -14.65
C GLY A 291 9.06 14.85 -14.72
N ALA A 292 8.18 13.99 -14.18
CA ALA A 292 6.78 13.97 -14.58
C ALA A 292 5.79 14.20 -13.42
N SER A 293 5.80 13.32 -12.40
CA SER A 293 4.83 13.39 -11.31
C SER A 293 5.37 12.87 -9.99
N GLY A 294 5.09 13.56 -8.90
CA GLY A 294 5.56 13.20 -7.56
C GLY A 294 5.05 11.84 -7.09
N PHE A 295 3.80 11.47 -7.43
CA PHE A 295 3.28 10.14 -7.11
C PHE A 295 3.20 9.24 -8.34
N MET A 296 2.17 9.37 -9.19
CA MET A 296 1.90 8.39 -10.25
C MET A 296 1.97 9.00 -11.66
N HIS A 297 2.77 8.37 -12.53
CA HIS A 297 2.73 8.64 -13.97
C HIS A 297 2.25 7.40 -14.72
N TRP A 298 1.19 7.55 -15.52
CA TRP A 298 0.70 6.47 -16.38
C TRP A 298 0.67 6.88 -17.86
N ALA A 299 0.95 5.94 -18.77
CA ALA A 299 1.05 6.26 -20.21
C ALA A 299 0.88 5.03 -21.12
N ARG A 300 0.79 5.30 -22.43
CA ARG A 300 0.92 4.40 -23.59
C ARG A 300 -0.23 3.43 -23.96
N CYS A 301 -1.31 3.33 -23.20
CA CYS A 301 -2.44 2.55 -23.69
C CYS A 301 -3.09 3.25 -24.89
N GLU A 302 -3.20 2.63 -26.06
CA GLU A 302 -3.83 3.23 -27.24
C GLU A 302 -5.31 2.85 -27.35
N GLN A 303 -5.64 1.65 -26.87
CA GLN A 303 -6.97 1.07 -26.86
C GLN A 303 -7.17 0.12 -25.67
N GLY A 304 -8.42 -0.13 -25.28
CA GLY A 304 -8.75 -1.05 -24.18
C GLY A 304 -9.29 -0.36 -22.94
N ASN A 305 -9.41 -1.12 -21.86
CA ASN A 305 -10.11 -0.78 -20.63
C ASN A 305 -9.12 -0.41 -19.51
N VAL A 306 -9.16 0.84 -19.03
CA VAL A 306 -8.33 1.30 -17.91
C VAL A 306 -9.20 1.79 -16.77
N ASN A 307 -9.13 1.13 -15.63
CA ASN A 307 -9.82 1.49 -14.40
C ASN A 307 -8.80 1.85 -13.33
N LEU A 308 -8.72 3.15 -13.04
CA LEU A 308 -7.89 3.68 -11.96
C LEU A 308 -8.81 4.19 -10.85
N LYS A 309 -8.67 3.63 -9.66
CA LYS A 309 -9.57 3.89 -8.54
C LYS A 309 -8.81 4.35 -7.30
N PHE A 310 -9.22 5.49 -6.76
CA PHE A 310 -8.66 6.12 -5.56
C PHE A 310 -9.81 6.44 -4.62
N VAL A 311 -9.96 5.67 -3.54
CA VAL A 311 -11.01 5.87 -2.54
C VAL A 311 -10.41 6.12 -1.15
N ASN A 312 -10.83 7.19 -0.49
CA ASN A 312 -10.48 7.47 0.93
C ASN A 312 -8.97 7.65 1.20
N ASN A 313 -8.22 8.21 0.25
CA ASN A 313 -6.77 8.36 0.37
C ASN A 313 -6.34 9.77 0.82
N VAL A 314 -5.13 9.88 1.36
CA VAL A 314 -4.46 11.15 1.68
C VAL A 314 -3.24 11.33 0.77
N PHE A 315 -3.15 12.50 0.12
CA PHE A 315 -2.01 12.88 -0.72
C PHE A 315 -1.37 14.16 -0.18
N TYR A 316 -0.10 14.10 0.24
CA TYR A 316 0.51 15.17 0.99
C TYR A 316 1.94 15.49 0.56
N LYS A 317 2.19 16.71 0.06
CA LYS A 317 3.55 17.19 -0.28
C LYS A 317 4.32 16.35 -1.31
N ASN A 318 3.65 15.66 -2.23
CA ASN A 318 4.29 15.05 -3.38
C ASN A 318 4.69 16.13 -4.38
N ARG A 319 5.85 16.01 -5.05
CA ARG A 319 6.41 17.10 -5.87
C ARG A 319 7.03 16.59 -7.17
N THR A 320 7.04 17.43 -8.20
CA THR A 320 7.94 17.25 -9.34
C THR A 320 8.86 18.44 -9.56
N GLU A 321 10.10 18.20 -9.98
CA GLU A 321 10.98 19.27 -10.49
C GLU A 321 10.62 19.65 -11.94
N GLY A 322 10.01 18.73 -12.67
CA GLY A 322 9.62 18.93 -14.06
C GLY A 322 8.41 19.85 -14.20
N PRO A 323 8.13 20.34 -15.43
CA PRO A 323 7.03 21.28 -15.69
C PRO A 323 5.63 20.64 -15.65
N GLN A 324 5.51 19.37 -15.25
CA GLN A 324 4.30 18.59 -15.40
C GLN A 324 3.39 18.66 -14.16
N ALA A 325 2.66 17.58 -13.83
CA ALA A 325 1.67 17.56 -12.77
C ALA A 325 2.17 16.84 -11.54
N ASN A 326 2.00 17.46 -10.38
CA ASN A 326 2.75 17.07 -9.19
C ASN A 326 2.27 15.77 -8.52
N LEU A 327 1.04 15.32 -8.77
CA LEU A 327 0.47 14.16 -8.08
C LEU A 327 0.16 12.99 -9.02
N ILE A 328 -0.68 13.19 -10.03
CA ILE A 328 -1.02 12.16 -11.01
C ILE A 328 -0.97 12.78 -12.39
N THR A 329 -0.29 12.12 -13.33
CA THR A 329 -0.26 12.56 -14.72
C THR A 329 -0.48 11.41 -15.68
N SER A 330 -1.17 11.69 -16.77
CA SER A 330 -1.07 10.92 -18.00
C SER A 330 -0.82 11.80 -19.20
N GLN A 331 0.12 11.35 -20.02
CA GLN A 331 0.51 12.01 -21.24
C GLN A 331 0.28 11.09 -22.44
N LYS A 332 -0.45 11.63 -23.42
CA LYS A 332 -0.57 11.06 -24.75
C LYS A 332 -0.26 12.09 -25.82
N PRO A 333 0.30 11.67 -26.97
CA PRO A 333 0.60 12.56 -28.08
C PRO A 333 -0.63 12.90 -28.94
N ALA A 334 -1.72 12.14 -28.82
CA ALA A 334 -2.97 12.32 -29.58
C ALA A 334 -4.17 11.67 -28.86
N PRO A 335 -5.42 12.07 -29.19
CA PRO A 335 -6.62 11.42 -28.70
C PRO A 335 -6.68 9.94 -29.02
N THR A 336 -7.19 9.15 -28.08
CA THR A 336 -7.29 7.69 -28.18
C THR A 336 -8.75 7.27 -28.10
N VAL A 337 -9.39 7.17 -29.26
CA VAL A 337 -10.83 6.88 -29.39
C VAL A 337 -11.19 5.45 -28.98
N GLY A 338 -10.20 4.53 -28.99
CA GLY A 338 -10.37 3.12 -28.62
C GLY A 338 -10.25 2.82 -27.12
N MET A 339 -10.10 3.83 -26.27
CA MET A 339 -10.08 3.63 -24.82
C MET A 339 -11.48 3.59 -24.21
N SER A 340 -11.63 2.76 -23.19
CA SER A 340 -12.75 2.76 -22.26
C SER A 340 -12.26 2.64 -20.81
N GLY A 341 -13.17 2.73 -19.85
CA GLY A 341 -12.88 2.45 -18.45
C GLY A 341 -13.28 3.60 -17.53
N SER A 342 -12.51 3.84 -16.48
CA SER A 342 -12.86 4.84 -15.47
C SER A 342 -11.66 5.43 -14.74
N PHE A 343 -11.78 6.70 -14.38
CA PHE A 343 -10.99 7.30 -13.30
C PHE A 343 -11.93 7.66 -12.15
N VAL A 344 -11.81 6.90 -11.06
CA VAL A 344 -12.59 7.06 -9.85
C VAL A 344 -11.72 7.70 -8.78
N PHE A 345 -12.12 8.85 -8.27
CA PHE A 345 -11.43 9.58 -7.23
C PHE A 345 -12.47 10.08 -6.23
N VAL A 346 -12.68 9.34 -5.14
CA VAL A 346 -13.77 9.53 -4.20
C VAL A 346 -13.28 9.64 -2.76
N ASN A 347 -13.78 10.62 -2.01
CA ASN A 347 -13.45 10.82 -0.59
C ASN A 347 -11.93 10.97 -0.30
N ASN A 348 -11.15 11.53 -1.23
CA ASN A 348 -9.73 11.75 -0.99
C ASN A 348 -9.46 13.15 -0.42
N THR A 349 -8.38 13.29 0.35
CA THR A 349 -7.84 14.58 0.77
C THR A 349 -6.44 14.78 0.17
N SER A 350 -6.28 15.81 -0.65
CA SER A 350 -5.02 16.19 -1.28
C SER A 350 -4.58 17.56 -0.78
N MET A 351 -3.32 17.70 -0.37
CA MET A 351 -2.81 18.95 0.21
C MET A 351 -1.31 19.18 -0.08
N MET A 352 -0.96 20.42 -0.40
CA MET A 352 0.43 20.86 -0.62
C MET A 352 1.19 20.09 -1.71
N ASN A 353 0.52 19.41 -2.64
CA ASN A 353 1.24 18.70 -3.71
C ASN A 353 1.78 19.67 -4.78
N ASN A 354 1.36 20.93 -4.81
CA ASN A 354 1.85 21.92 -5.77
C ASN A 354 2.75 22.97 -5.10
N THR A 355 3.62 22.55 -4.18
CA THR A 355 4.64 23.42 -3.61
C THR A 355 5.94 23.21 -4.36
N GLY A 356 6.49 24.30 -4.88
CA GLY A 356 7.72 24.26 -5.68
C GLY A 356 8.85 23.47 -5.02
N VAL A 357 9.73 22.92 -5.84
CA VAL A 357 11.00 22.37 -5.35
C VAL A 357 11.88 23.53 -4.91
N ASP A 358 12.60 23.37 -3.80
CA ASP A 358 13.36 24.44 -3.14
C ASP A 358 14.13 25.31 -4.15
N GLY A 359 13.77 26.61 -4.24
CA GLY A 359 14.38 27.58 -5.14
C GLY A 359 13.81 27.66 -6.57
N LEU A 360 12.82 26.86 -6.95
CA LEU A 360 12.15 26.90 -8.25
C LEU A 360 10.69 27.37 -8.13
N VAL A 361 10.39 28.53 -8.72
CA VAL A 361 9.01 29.00 -8.86
C VAL A 361 8.32 28.22 -9.97
N GLN A 362 7.36 27.36 -9.61
CA GLN A 362 6.45 26.75 -10.55
C GLN A 362 5.17 27.58 -10.64
N THR A 363 4.82 28.01 -11.85
CA THR A 363 3.60 28.77 -12.15
C THR A 363 2.68 27.91 -13.01
N ASP A 364 1.38 27.90 -12.72
CA ASP A 364 0.32 27.24 -13.50
C ASP A 364 0.37 25.71 -13.57
N GLN A 365 1.08 25.05 -12.65
CA GLN A 365 1.06 23.59 -12.53
C GLN A 365 -0.22 23.06 -11.90
N ASN A 366 -0.52 21.79 -12.15
CA ASN A 366 -1.71 21.10 -11.68
C ASN A 366 -1.30 19.93 -10.78
N ALA A 367 -2.08 19.58 -9.74
CA ALA A 367 -1.80 18.36 -8.99
C ALA A 367 -2.13 17.12 -9.84
N ILE A 368 -3.32 17.10 -10.44
CA ILE A 368 -3.76 16.02 -11.33
C ILE A 368 -3.89 16.56 -12.77
N ASN A 369 -3.32 15.85 -13.74
CA ASN A 369 -3.41 16.17 -15.16
C ASN A 369 -3.69 14.95 -16.04
N PHE A 370 -4.68 15.08 -16.90
CA PHE A 370 -5.02 14.10 -17.93
C PHE A 370 -5.01 14.79 -19.30
N SER A 371 -4.11 14.39 -20.19
CA SER A 371 -4.02 14.96 -21.54
C SER A 371 -4.56 14.02 -22.62
N ASP A 372 -5.47 14.55 -23.44
CA ASP A 372 -5.97 13.97 -24.69
C ASP A 372 -6.68 12.61 -24.52
N PHE A 373 -7.60 12.59 -23.54
CA PHE A 373 -8.52 11.47 -23.31
C PHE A 373 -9.73 11.56 -24.24
N GLY A 374 -9.95 10.49 -25.00
CA GLY A 374 -11.16 10.26 -25.80
C GLY A 374 -11.70 8.85 -25.56
N GLY A 375 -12.78 8.48 -26.26
CA GLY A 375 -13.41 7.16 -26.11
C GLY A 375 -14.47 7.12 -25.00
N ASP A 376 -14.81 5.92 -24.54
CA ASP A 376 -15.88 5.66 -23.55
C ASP A 376 -15.31 5.57 -22.12
N PHE A 377 -14.78 6.69 -21.63
CA PHE A 377 -14.02 6.76 -20.39
C PHE A 377 -14.75 7.58 -19.31
N ASP A 378 -15.12 6.92 -18.20
CA ASP A 378 -15.89 7.55 -17.13
C ASP A 378 -15.00 8.36 -16.18
N LEU A 379 -15.53 9.48 -15.68
CA LEU A 379 -14.88 10.35 -14.70
C LEU A 379 -15.78 10.50 -13.47
N VAL A 380 -15.39 9.86 -12.37
CA VAL A 380 -16.13 9.87 -11.10
C VAL A 380 -15.31 10.61 -10.04
N PHE A 381 -15.74 11.81 -9.68
CA PHE A 381 -15.03 12.69 -8.77
C PHE A 381 -15.97 13.27 -7.71
N VAL A 382 -15.96 12.67 -6.53
CA VAL A 382 -16.98 12.92 -5.50
C VAL A 382 -16.38 13.03 -4.10
N ASN A 383 -16.88 13.97 -3.30
CA ASN A 383 -16.50 14.14 -1.89
C ASN A 383 -15.00 14.41 -1.65
N ASN A 384 -14.27 14.99 -2.59
CA ASN A 384 -12.83 15.24 -2.39
C ASN A 384 -12.55 16.61 -1.77
N ILE A 385 -11.43 16.70 -1.06
CA ILE A 385 -10.78 17.95 -0.67
C ILE A 385 -9.46 18.04 -1.42
N MET A 386 -9.24 19.10 -2.21
CA MET A 386 -7.98 19.35 -2.93
C MET A 386 -7.48 20.76 -2.64
N LEU A 387 -6.50 20.85 -1.75
CA LEU A 387 -5.80 22.05 -1.31
C LEU A 387 -4.32 21.98 -1.69
N ASP A 388 -4.04 21.70 -2.95
CA ASP A 388 -2.71 21.46 -3.49
C ASP A 388 -1.92 22.74 -3.77
N CYS A 389 -2.60 23.82 -4.14
CA CYS A 389 -2.03 25.14 -4.38
C CYS A 389 -1.89 25.89 -3.05
N MET A 390 -0.66 26.11 -2.64
CA MET A 390 -0.34 26.94 -1.49
C MET A 390 0.03 28.34 -2.00
N ILE A 391 -0.76 29.34 -1.62
CA ILE A 391 -0.39 30.74 -1.87
C ILE A 391 0.58 31.12 -0.76
N GLU A 392 1.84 30.72 -0.93
CA GLU A 392 2.95 31.18 -0.10
C GLU A 392 3.85 32.07 -0.94
N PRO A 393 4.26 33.24 -0.41
CA PRO A 393 5.20 34.10 -1.10
C PRO A 393 6.56 33.40 -1.14
N ILE A 394 7.08 33.17 -2.34
CA ILE A 394 8.42 32.62 -2.58
C ILE A 394 9.34 33.73 -3.06
N ASP A 395 10.51 33.85 -2.43
CA ASP A 395 11.59 34.70 -2.91
C ASP A 395 12.20 34.09 -4.19
N LYS A 396 12.18 34.83 -5.28
CA LYS A 396 12.80 34.45 -6.56
C LYS A 396 14.33 34.44 -6.54
N GLY A 397 14.94 34.76 -5.39
CA GLY A 397 16.39 34.92 -5.26
C GLY A 397 16.87 36.31 -5.71
N ASP A 398 15.96 37.18 -6.15
CA ASP A 398 16.20 38.61 -6.43
C ASP A 398 15.51 39.53 -5.41
N GLY A 399 14.93 38.97 -4.34
CA GLY A 399 14.17 39.69 -3.32
C GLY A 399 12.72 39.98 -3.71
N THR A 400 12.25 39.58 -4.90
CA THR A 400 10.82 39.62 -5.24
C THR A 400 10.09 38.40 -4.72
N MET A 401 9.04 38.66 -3.96
CA MET A 401 8.11 37.64 -3.49
C MET A 401 7.03 37.42 -4.53
N VAL A 402 6.79 36.18 -4.95
CA VAL A 402 5.65 35.81 -5.79
C VAL A 402 4.80 34.75 -5.12
N ASP A 403 3.49 34.92 -5.22
CA ASP A 403 2.53 33.90 -4.85
C ASP A 403 2.63 32.73 -5.83
N GLN A 404 2.75 31.50 -5.32
CA GLN A 404 2.53 30.32 -6.16
C GLN A 404 1.05 30.24 -6.54
N LEU A 405 0.79 30.45 -7.83
CA LEU A 405 -0.50 30.21 -8.45
C LEU A 405 -0.42 28.89 -9.19
N GLY A 406 -1.13 27.90 -8.66
CA GLY A 406 -1.30 26.59 -9.24
C GLY A 406 -2.77 26.17 -9.22
N TRP A 407 -3.06 25.05 -9.86
CA TRP A 407 -4.42 24.52 -9.95
C TRP A 407 -4.49 23.17 -9.23
N GLY A 408 -5.63 22.88 -8.62
CA GLY A 408 -5.84 21.57 -8.01
C GLY A 408 -5.96 20.49 -9.09
N TRP A 409 -6.70 20.77 -10.15
CA TRP A 409 -6.99 19.78 -11.18
C TRP A 409 -7.10 20.38 -12.59
N SER A 410 -6.63 19.62 -13.58
CA SER A 410 -6.87 19.85 -15.00
C SER A 410 -7.16 18.55 -15.74
N ILE A 411 -8.18 18.58 -16.60
CA ILE A 411 -8.33 17.59 -17.68
C ILE A 411 -8.35 18.37 -18.98
N ARG A 412 -7.57 17.89 -19.94
CA ARG A 412 -7.54 18.42 -21.29
C ARG A 412 -8.20 17.43 -22.24
N GLU A 413 -9.27 17.92 -22.87
CA GLU A 413 -10.02 17.28 -23.95
C GLU A 413 -9.83 18.08 -25.25
N LYS A 414 -8.58 18.43 -25.58
CA LYS A 414 -8.29 19.41 -26.64
C LYS A 414 -8.76 18.93 -28.01
N ASP A 415 -8.47 17.68 -28.32
CA ASP A 415 -8.64 17.12 -29.66
C ASP A 415 -9.71 16.00 -29.73
N ALA A 416 -10.18 15.49 -28.58
CA ALA A 416 -11.41 14.70 -28.44
C ALA A 416 -11.97 14.80 -27.02
N ARG A 417 -13.29 14.64 -26.87
CA ARG A 417 -13.95 14.52 -25.56
C ARG A 417 -14.23 13.06 -25.25
N SER A 418 -14.21 12.69 -23.98
CA SER A 418 -14.76 11.41 -23.56
C SER A 418 -16.27 11.40 -23.79
N THR A 419 -16.81 10.25 -24.20
CA THR A 419 -18.24 9.98 -24.30
C THR A 419 -18.78 9.25 -23.06
N GLY A 420 -17.91 8.88 -22.13
CA GLY A 420 -18.28 8.24 -20.88
C GLY A 420 -19.04 9.16 -19.91
N GLU A 421 -19.40 8.62 -18.75
CA GLU A 421 -20.17 9.29 -17.72
C GLU A 421 -19.30 10.25 -16.88
N TYR A 422 -19.82 11.45 -16.61
CA TYR A 422 -19.18 12.43 -15.71
C TYR A 422 -20.01 12.58 -14.44
N ILE A 423 -19.50 12.07 -13.32
CA ILE A 423 -20.10 12.23 -11.99
C ILE A 423 -19.18 13.12 -11.14
N ILE A 424 -19.42 14.43 -11.17
CA ILE A 424 -18.57 15.41 -10.50
C ILE A 424 -19.39 16.22 -9.50
N LYS A 425 -19.33 15.90 -8.21
CA LYS A 425 -20.16 16.56 -7.18
C LYS A 425 -19.56 16.58 -5.78
N ASN A 426 -19.96 17.57 -4.99
CA ASN A 426 -19.59 17.71 -3.57
C ASN A 426 -18.08 17.72 -3.34
N ASN A 427 -17.31 18.43 -4.17
CA ASN A 427 -15.87 18.57 -3.96
C ASN A 427 -15.51 19.97 -3.46
N LEU A 428 -14.43 20.08 -2.70
CA LEU A 428 -13.81 21.34 -2.30
C LEU A 428 -12.42 21.42 -2.94
N ILE A 429 -12.20 22.38 -3.83
CA ILE A 429 -10.98 22.43 -4.66
C ILE A 429 -10.39 23.84 -4.72
N ASP A 430 -9.07 23.94 -4.90
CA ASP A 430 -8.40 25.22 -5.14
C ASP A 430 -8.82 25.91 -6.43
N GLY A 431 -9.27 25.15 -7.42
CA GLY A 431 -9.67 25.61 -8.74
C GLY A 431 -9.37 24.58 -9.81
N VAL A 432 -10.06 24.71 -10.94
CA VAL A 432 -9.87 23.87 -12.14
C VAL A 432 -9.26 24.72 -13.24
N GLY A 433 -8.16 24.26 -13.84
CA GLY A 433 -7.49 24.98 -14.91
C GLY A 433 -6.01 24.61 -15.03
N GLY A 434 -5.21 25.55 -15.50
CA GLY A 434 -3.78 25.38 -15.71
C GLY A 434 -3.40 24.79 -17.05
N ALA A 435 -2.18 25.07 -17.48
CA ALA A 435 -1.65 24.63 -18.75
C ALA A 435 -0.42 23.75 -18.50
N TYR A 436 -0.42 22.56 -19.11
CA TYR A 436 0.74 21.66 -19.16
C TYR A 436 2.00 22.34 -19.74
N ASP A 437 1.80 23.34 -20.61
CA ASP A 437 2.81 24.18 -21.26
C ASP A 437 2.06 25.38 -21.88
N ALA A 438 2.63 26.59 -21.81
CA ALA A 438 2.07 27.82 -22.38
C ALA A 438 1.75 27.71 -23.89
N THR A 439 2.37 26.79 -24.62
CA THR A 439 2.10 26.52 -26.03
C THR A 439 0.94 25.56 -26.29
N TRP A 440 0.41 24.87 -25.27
CA TRP A 440 -0.55 23.77 -25.43
C TRP A 440 -1.99 24.12 -25.05
N GLY A 441 -2.26 25.38 -24.68
CA GLY A 441 -3.59 25.88 -24.33
C GLY A 441 -4.09 25.41 -22.96
N ALA A 442 -5.10 26.11 -22.43
CA ALA A 442 -5.70 25.80 -21.14
C ALA A 442 -6.48 24.48 -21.19
N GLY A 443 -6.25 23.60 -20.21
CA GLY A 443 -7.06 22.39 -20.00
C GLY A 443 -8.43 22.77 -19.46
N PHE A 444 -9.50 22.24 -20.05
CA PHE A 444 -10.86 22.62 -19.70
C PHE A 444 -11.77 21.41 -19.57
N LEU A 445 -12.26 21.18 -18.36
CA LEU A 445 -13.52 20.46 -18.16
C LEU A 445 -14.66 21.45 -18.33
N TYR A 446 -15.44 21.26 -19.40
CA TYR A 446 -16.65 22.05 -19.66
C TYR A 446 -17.61 22.05 -18.46
N HIS A 447 -17.66 20.94 -17.70
CA HIS A 447 -18.53 20.78 -16.53
C HIS A 447 -18.13 21.59 -15.29
N PHE A 448 -16.87 22.02 -15.15
CA PHE A 448 -16.45 22.89 -14.04
C PHE A 448 -16.53 24.38 -14.39
N ASN A 449 -16.42 24.72 -15.67
CA ASN A 449 -16.46 26.11 -16.14
C ASN A 449 -17.88 26.67 -16.26
N ASN A 450 -18.89 25.82 -16.24
CA ASN A 450 -20.28 26.26 -16.17
C ASN A 450 -20.68 26.40 -14.70
N GLU A 451 -20.74 27.64 -14.19
CA GLU A 451 -21.10 27.95 -12.81
C GLU A 451 -22.45 27.34 -12.41
N ASP A 452 -23.40 27.23 -13.33
CA ASP A 452 -24.71 26.61 -13.07
C ASP A 452 -24.57 25.11 -12.79
N ILE A 453 -23.72 24.41 -13.55
CA ILE A 453 -23.44 22.98 -13.38
C ILE A 453 -22.61 22.73 -12.12
N ALA A 454 -21.60 23.56 -11.85
CA ALA A 454 -20.78 23.46 -10.65
C ALA A 454 -21.62 23.67 -9.38
N THR A 455 -22.52 24.66 -9.41
CA THR A 455 -23.46 24.96 -8.31
C THR A 455 -24.48 23.84 -8.13
N ALA A 456 -25.09 23.34 -9.21
CA ALA A 456 -26.06 22.25 -9.16
C ALA A 456 -25.48 20.96 -8.55
N ASN A 457 -24.17 20.75 -8.72
CA ASN A 457 -23.44 19.61 -8.20
C ASN A 457 -22.73 19.88 -6.86
N ASN A 458 -23.00 21.01 -6.19
CA ASN A 458 -22.41 21.38 -4.89
C ASN A 458 -20.88 21.38 -4.84
N ASN A 459 -20.20 21.60 -5.97
CA ASN A 459 -18.75 21.77 -5.98
C ASN A 459 -18.40 23.19 -5.51
N LYS A 460 -17.33 23.32 -4.71
CA LYS A 460 -16.89 24.60 -4.18
C LYS A 460 -15.42 24.87 -4.49
N SER A 461 -15.16 26.11 -4.87
CA SER A 461 -13.82 26.61 -5.08
C SER A 461 -13.35 27.41 -3.86
N VAL A 462 -12.10 27.19 -3.44
CA VAL A 462 -11.38 28.01 -2.45
C VAL A 462 -10.27 28.84 -3.09
N ARG A 463 -10.36 29.04 -4.42
CA ARG A 463 -9.39 29.85 -5.17
C ARG A 463 -9.24 31.25 -4.58
N GLY A 464 -8.00 31.74 -4.55
CA GLY A 464 -7.68 33.09 -4.10
C GLY A 464 -7.72 33.30 -2.58
N LYS A 465 -8.06 32.27 -1.79
CA LYS A 465 -7.90 32.30 -0.34
C LYS A 465 -6.46 32.01 0.04
N SER A 466 -5.96 32.64 1.10
CA SER A 466 -4.65 32.28 1.66
C SER A 466 -4.68 30.86 2.20
N THR A 467 -3.50 30.23 2.31
CA THR A 467 -3.39 28.90 2.89
C THR A 467 -4.11 28.76 4.24
N ASP A 468 -3.90 29.68 5.17
CA ASP A 468 -4.48 29.58 6.52
C ASP A 468 -6.01 29.71 6.49
N GLN A 469 -6.55 30.50 5.54
CA GLN A 469 -8.00 30.57 5.33
C GLN A 469 -8.56 29.25 4.81
N LYS A 470 -7.86 28.57 3.90
CA LYS A 470 -8.26 27.25 3.38
C LYS A 470 -8.27 26.21 4.51
N LEU A 471 -7.18 26.12 5.26
CA LEU A 471 -7.03 25.17 6.37
C LEU A 471 -8.09 25.36 7.44
N LYS A 472 -8.31 26.61 7.87
CA LYS A 472 -9.36 26.94 8.83
C LYS A 472 -10.74 26.59 8.29
N GLN A 473 -11.03 26.91 7.02
CA GLN A 473 -12.32 26.58 6.43
C GLN A 473 -12.57 25.07 6.37
N VAL A 474 -11.54 24.26 6.18
CA VAL A 474 -11.67 22.80 6.10
C VAL A 474 -11.63 22.12 7.46
N GLY A 475 -10.93 22.70 8.42
CA GLY A 475 -10.73 22.13 9.76
C GLY A 475 -9.55 21.16 9.86
N ILE A 476 -8.56 21.28 8.97
CA ILE A 476 -7.33 20.46 8.98
C ILE A 476 -6.08 21.31 9.24
N ASN A 477 -5.03 20.68 9.75
CA ASN A 477 -3.73 21.28 9.99
C ASN A 477 -2.78 21.05 8.81
N ARG A 478 -1.58 21.65 8.88
CA ARG A 478 -0.49 21.44 7.94
C ARG A 478 0.32 20.17 8.21
N LYS A 479 0.13 19.51 9.35
CA LYS A 479 0.98 18.42 9.82
C LYS A 479 0.43 17.06 9.39
N LEU A 480 1.32 16.19 8.90
CA LEU A 480 1.05 14.76 8.79
C LEU A 480 1.37 14.09 10.14
N THR A 481 0.42 13.35 10.67
CA THR A 481 0.57 12.56 11.89
C THR A 481 0.81 11.11 11.49
N GLU A 482 1.95 10.56 11.91
CA GLU A 482 2.21 9.11 11.83
C GLU A 482 1.76 8.46 13.16
N PRO A 483 0.67 7.67 13.18
CA PRO A 483 0.23 6.98 14.38
C PRO A 483 1.12 5.77 14.69
N ILE A 484 1.03 5.24 15.92
CA ILE A 484 1.71 3.98 16.29
C ILE A 484 1.13 2.79 15.52
N GLU A 485 -0.18 2.81 15.29
CA GLU A 485 -0.91 1.81 14.52
C GLU A 485 -1.82 2.49 13.49
N GLY A 486 -2.00 1.85 12.35
CA GLY A 486 -2.75 2.38 11.23
C GLY A 486 -1.91 3.30 10.36
N ILE A 487 -2.59 4.18 9.64
CA ILE A 487 -2.01 4.88 8.49
C ILE A 487 -1.79 6.34 8.82
N PRO A 488 -0.68 6.94 8.38
CA PRO A 488 -0.47 8.38 8.54
C PRO A 488 -1.61 9.21 7.96
N TYR A 489 -1.97 10.30 8.62
CA TYR A 489 -3.09 11.16 8.20
C TYR A 489 -2.80 12.63 8.49
N ILE A 490 -3.48 13.54 7.78
CA ILE A 490 -3.36 14.98 8.06
C ILE A 490 -4.11 15.29 9.36
N GLU A 491 -3.44 15.95 10.30
CA GLU A 491 -4.02 16.30 11.59
C GLU A 491 -5.29 17.16 11.42
N ILE A 492 -6.33 16.86 12.22
CA ILE A 492 -7.62 17.54 12.20
C ILE A 492 -7.67 18.49 13.39
N ASN A 493 -8.05 19.75 13.15
CA ASN A 493 -7.95 20.82 14.15
C ASN A 493 -9.30 21.45 14.54
N ASP A 494 -10.27 21.53 13.62
CA ASP A 494 -11.50 22.29 13.85
C ASP A 494 -12.74 21.45 13.47
N PRO A 495 -13.57 21.03 14.45
CA PRO A 495 -14.81 20.31 14.21
C PRO A 495 -15.97 21.22 13.73
N GLU A 496 -15.71 22.46 13.32
CA GLU A 496 -16.70 23.34 12.68
C GLU A 496 -16.37 23.67 11.21
N GLY A 497 -15.42 22.94 10.60
CA GLY A 497 -15.03 23.10 9.21
C GLY A 497 -16.15 22.82 8.19
N TYR A 498 -16.08 23.47 7.03
CA TYR A 498 -16.95 23.26 5.88
C TYR A 498 -16.93 21.82 5.36
N ALA A 499 -15.89 21.04 5.66
CA ALA A 499 -15.82 19.64 5.29
C ALA A 499 -16.91 18.78 5.96
N ILE A 500 -17.48 19.26 7.05
CA ILE A 500 -18.35 18.48 7.92
C ILE A 500 -19.76 18.39 7.34
N ASP A 501 -20.31 17.19 7.27
CA ASP A 501 -21.65 16.87 6.79
C ASP A 501 -21.98 17.51 5.41
N ASN A 502 -20.97 17.68 4.55
CA ASN A 502 -21.14 18.28 3.22
C ASN A 502 -20.86 17.31 2.06
N GLY A 503 -20.49 16.07 2.34
CA GLY A 503 -20.35 15.00 1.36
C GLY A 503 -21.65 14.25 1.10
N VAL A 504 -21.68 13.45 0.04
CA VAL A 504 -22.76 12.48 -0.20
C VAL A 504 -22.55 11.22 0.64
N SER A 505 -23.62 10.66 1.19
CA SER A 505 -23.58 9.43 2.01
C SER A 505 -23.50 8.12 1.23
N SER A 506 -23.81 8.14 -0.07
CA SER A 506 -23.86 6.97 -0.93
C SER A 506 -23.63 7.37 -2.39
N LEU A 507 -22.93 6.52 -3.11
CA LEU A 507 -22.67 6.60 -4.53
C LEU A 507 -22.52 5.19 -5.07
N ILE A 508 -23.60 4.67 -5.66
CA ILE A 508 -23.56 3.42 -6.40
C ILE A 508 -23.08 3.71 -7.82
N TYR A 509 -21.92 3.18 -8.20
CA TYR A 509 -21.38 3.27 -9.55
C TYR A 509 -21.04 1.87 -10.05
N LYS A 510 -21.56 1.50 -11.23
CA LYS A 510 -21.44 0.15 -11.81
C LYS A 510 -21.75 -1.00 -10.82
N GLY A 511 -22.69 -0.77 -9.91
CA GLY A 511 -23.15 -1.75 -8.92
C GLY A 511 -22.33 -1.79 -7.62
N GLU A 512 -21.30 -0.96 -7.49
CA GLU A 512 -20.47 -0.86 -6.30
C GLU A 512 -20.78 0.41 -5.50
N GLU A 513 -20.85 0.32 -4.17
CA GLU A 513 -20.88 1.49 -3.27
C GLU A 513 -19.46 2.06 -3.09
N LEU A 514 -19.26 3.29 -3.54
CA LEU A 514 -17.96 3.95 -3.52
C LEU A 514 -17.74 4.83 -2.28
N ILE A 515 -18.77 5.21 -1.54
CA ILE A 515 -18.61 6.01 -0.31
C ILE A 515 -18.20 5.08 0.83
N PRO A 516 -17.00 5.27 1.41
CA PRO A 516 -16.52 4.40 2.46
C PRO A 516 -17.35 4.57 3.74
N GLN A 517 -17.52 3.48 4.48
CA GLN A 517 -18.26 3.50 5.75
C GLN A 517 -17.42 4.03 6.91
N THR A 518 -16.10 4.01 6.76
CA THR A 518 -15.12 4.54 7.71
C THR A 518 -14.17 5.50 7.01
N ASP A 519 -13.62 6.45 7.75
CA ASP A 519 -12.53 7.30 7.30
C ASP A 519 -11.18 6.58 7.28
N ILE A 520 -10.12 7.25 6.84
CA ILE A 520 -8.78 6.65 6.70
C ILE A 520 -8.20 6.16 8.04
N ARG A 521 -8.70 6.67 9.18
CA ARG A 521 -8.31 6.28 10.53
C ARG A 521 -9.19 5.13 11.07
N GLY A 522 -10.14 4.64 10.27
CA GLY A 522 -11.13 3.65 10.69
C GLY A 522 -12.34 4.22 11.45
N VAL A 523 -12.51 5.55 11.48
CA VAL A 523 -13.62 6.19 12.18
C VAL A 523 -14.90 6.09 11.34
N ALA A 524 -15.94 5.47 11.89
CA ALA A 524 -17.22 5.34 11.22
C ALA A 524 -17.87 6.71 10.95
N LYS A 525 -18.66 6.78 9.87
CA LYS A 525 -19.46 7.97 9.55
C LYS A 525 -20.27 8.45 10.75
N THR A 526 -20.17 9.74 11.05
CA THR A 526 -20.95 10.45 12.06
C THR A 526 -21.88 11.47 11.40
N GLY A 527 -23.03 11.77 12.03
CA GLY A 527 -23.94 12.79 11.48
C GLY A 527 -24.89 12.30 10.39
N ASN A 528 -25.44 13.25 9.63
CA ASN A 528 -26.50 13.01 8.64
C ASN A 528 -25.92 12.63 7.27
N SER A 529 -24.69 13.07 7.00
CA SER A 529 -23.99 12.74 5.76
C SER A 529 -22.54 12.36 6.01
N ARG A 530 -21.84 12.00 4.93
CA ARG A 530 -20.40 11.75 5.00
C ARG A 530 -19.69 13.11 5.00
N ASP A 531 -18.58 13.21 5.74
CA ASP A 531 -17.70 14.36 5.65
C ASP A 531 -16.95 14.39 4.29
N LEU A 532 -16.53 15.57 3.87
CA LEU A 532 -15.68 15.74 2.69
C LEU A 532 -14.26 15.23 2.99
N GLY A 533 -13.66 14.63 1.97
CA GLY A 533 -12.31 14.06 2.02
C GLY A 533 -12.25 12.75 2.78
N ALA A 534 -11.04 12.42 3.21
CA ALA A 534 -10.68 11.12 3.80
C ALA A 534 -10.97 11.01 5.30
N PHE A 535 -11.66 12.00 5.89
CA PHE A 535 -11.79 12.18 7.34
C PHE A 535 -13.24 12.22 7.80
N GLU A 536 -13.47 11.82 9.05
CA GLU A 536 -14.67 12.14 9.83
C GLU A 536 -14.29 13.04 11.01
N TYR A 537 -14.64 14.31 10.94
CA TYR A 537 -14.13 15.34 11.85
C TYR A 537 -14.72 15.22 13.26
N ASN A 538 -15.96 14.73 13.35
CA ASN A 538 -16.69 14.58 14.61
C ASN A 538 -16.59 13.18 15.23
N GLY A 539 -15.90 12.26 14.56
CA GLY A 539 -15.76 10.90 15.06
C GLY A 539 -14.52 10.75 15.94
N VAL A 540 -14.71 10.09 17.09
CA VAL A 540 -13.59 9.66 17.94
C VAL A 540 -13.00 8.41 17.31
N VAL A 541 -11.68 8.38 17.12
CA VAL A 541 -10.97 7.15 16.76
C VAL A 541 -11.31 6.12 17.83
N SER A 542 -12.13 5.15 17.47
CA SER A 542 -12.46 4.03 18.34
C SER A 542 -11.25 3.11 18.31
N SER A 543 -10.15 3.51 18.94
CA SER A 543 -9.06 2.57 19.15
C SER A 543 -9.60 1.49 20.08
N VAL A 544 -9.46 0.23 19.66
CA VAL A 544 -9.68 -0.93 20.53
C VAL A 544 -8.57 -1.00 21.62
N ASN A 545 -7.69 0.01 21.70
CA ASN A 545 -6.43 -0.02 22.43
C ASN A 545 -6.38 0.82 23.72
N GLU A 546 -7.51 1.07 24.40
CA GLU A 546 -7.44 1.13 25.87
C GLU A 546 -7.50 -0.29 26.46
N PHE A 547 -6.60 -1.18 26.01
CA PHE A 547 -6.16 -2.31 26.83
C PHE A 547 -5.15 -1.77 27.87
N LYS A 548 -5.69 -1.10 28.89
CA LYS A 548 -4.93 -0.78 30.09
C LYS A 548 -5.19 -1.83 31.17
N VAL A 549 -4.17 -2.67 31.33
CA VAL A 549 -3.83 -3.50 32.49
C VAL A 549 -4.70 -4.74 32.63
N ASP A 550 -4.03 -5.90 32.76
CA ASP A 550 -4.59 -7.19 33.18
C ASP A 550 -5.77 -7.00 34.13
N SER A 551 -6.91 -7.59 33.76
CA SER A 551 -8.13 -7.52 34.55
C SER A 551 -7.86 -8.06 35.96
N GLN A 552 -8.19 -7.26 36.99
CA GLN A 552 -8.32 -7.81 38.35
C GLN A 552 -9.55 -8.71 38.48
N VAL A 553 -10.51 -8.54 37.57
CA VAL A 553 -11.71 -9.38 37.45
C VAL A 553 -11.42 -10.55 36.52
N HIS A 554 -11.13 -11.72 37.08
CA HIS A 554 -10.98 -12.94 36.28
C HIS A 554 -12.33 -13.42 35.74
N VAL A 555 -12.34 -13.78 34.47
CA VAL A 555 -13.53 -14.30 33.76
C VAL A 555 -13.35 -15.78 33.50
N TYR A 556 -14.37 -16.57 33.84
CA TYR A 556 -14.37 -18.02 33.66
C TYR A 556 -15.65 -18.47 32.96
N LEU A 557 -15.52 -19.16 31.82
CA LEU A 557 -16.65 -19.79 31.13
C LEU A 557 -16.80 -21.26 31.53
N ASN A 558 -17.96 -21.62 32.07
CA ASN A 558 -18.34 -23.02 32.20
C ASN A 558 -18.95 -23.51 30.88
N HIS A 559 -18.17 -24.24 30.07
CA HIS A 559 -18.61 -24.76 28.77
C HIS A 559 -19.74 -25.81 28.87
N LEU A 560 -19.97 -26.43 30.02
CA LEU A 560 -21.05 -27.41 30.21
C LEU A 560 -22.40 -26.73 30.44
N THR A 561 -22.41 -25.62 31.18
CA THR A 561 -23.65 -24.91 31.55
C THR A 561 -23.90 -23.67 30.69
N GLY A 562 -22.90 -23.18 29.97
CA GLY A 562 -22.98 -21.93 29.21
C GLY A 562 -23.09 -20.70 30.12
N ILE A 563 -22.55 -20.77 31.34
CA ILE A 563 -22.56 -19.66 32.29
C ILE A 563 -21.16 -19.05 32.37
N LEU A 564 -21.08 -17.74 32.16
CA LEU A 564 -19.89 -16.93 32.32
C LEU A 564 -19.84 -16.37 33.74
N TYR A 565 -18.74 -16.60 34.47
CA TYR A 565 -18.54 -16.17 35.85
C TYR A 565 -17.48 -15.07 35.93
N PHE A 566 -17.63 -14.19 36.92
CA PHE A 566 -16.66 -13.15 37.28
C PHE A 566 -16.11 -13.43 38.68
N SER A 567 -14.83 -13.16 38.92
CA SER A 567 -14.19 -13.37 40.23
C SER A 567 -14.77 -12.51 41.36
N GLU A 568 -15.51 -11.45 41.02
CA GLU A 568 -16.22 -10.57 41.93
C GLU A 568 -17.52 -10.05 41.30
N GLU A 569 -18.38 -9.37 42.08
CA GLU A 569 -19.60 -8.74 41.56
C GLU A 569 -19.26 -7.47 40.77
N VAL A 570 -19.61 -7.44 39.49
CA VAL A 570 -19.31 -6.33 38.58
C VAL A 570 -20.52 -5.40 38.42
N ALA A 571 -20.27 -4.11 38.18
CA ALA A 571 -21.34 -3.12 38.03
C ALA A 571 -22.15 -3.31 36.75
N SER A 572 -21.50 -3.61 35.63
CA SER A 572 -22.21 -3.99 34.40
C SER A 572 -21.38 -4.87 33.46
N VAL A 573 -22.07 -5.65 32.63
CA VAL A 573 -21.51 -6.52 31.61
C VAL A 573 -22.28 -6.36 30.31
N GLN A 574 -21.55 -6.21 29.21
CA GLN A 574 -22.06 -6.22 27.85
C GLN A 574 -21.24 -7.23 27.04
N MET A 575 -21.88 -7.93 26.10
CA MET A 575 -21.17 -8.85 25.21
C MET A 575 -21.42 -8.52 23.75
N TYR A 576 -20.37 -8.67 22.96
CA TYR A 576 -20.36 -8.37 21.54
C TYR A 576 -19.79 -9.56 20.75
N THR A 577 -20.23 -9.71 19.50
CA THR A 577 -19.57 -10.56 18.51
C THR A 577 -18.19 -9.99 18.16
N SER A 578 -17.34 -10.78 17.48
CA SER A 578 -16.07 -10.29 16.92
C SER A 578 -16.22 -9.12 15.94
N PHE A 579 -17.43 -8.85 15.44
CA PHE A 579 -17.76 -7.74 14.55
C PHE A 579 -18.42 -6.55 15.29
N GLY A 580 -18.42 -6.56 16.64
CA GLY A 580 -18.92 -5.43 17.44
C GLY A 580 -20.44 -5.38 17.63
N MET A 581 -21.21 -6.35 17.13
CA MET A 581 -22.67 -6.40 17.35
C MET A 581 -23.00 -6.91 18.76
N PRO A 582 -23.90 -6.26 19.53
CA PRO A 582 -24.28 -6.68 20.87
C PRO A 582 -25.09 -8.00 20.86
N CYS A 583 -24.71 -8.95 21.71
CA CYS A 583 -25.28 -10.30 21.75
C CYS A 583 -26.30 -10.51 22.87
N ILE A 584 -26.18 -9.76 23.96
CA ILE A 584 -27.06 -9.84 25.13
C ILE A 584 -27.42 -8.44 25.63
N PRO A 585 -28.57 -8.27 26.29
CA PRO A 585 -28.86 -7.07 27.06
C PRO A 585 -27.81 -6.84 28.14
N SER A 586 -27.52 -5.57 28.45
CA SER A 586 -26.59 -5.21 29.53
C SER A 586 -27.05 -5.81 30.86
N ALA A 587 -26.21 -6.64 31.48
CA ALA A 587 -26.45 -7.20 32.80
C ALA A 587 -25.79 -6.30 33.85
N VAL A 588 -26.47 -6.00 34.95
CA VAL A 588 -25.99 -5.04 35.97
C VAL A 588 -25.92 -5.69 37.34
N ASN A 589 -24.88 -5.37 38.12
CA ASN A 589 -24.65 -5.91 39.47
C ASN A 589 -24.70 -7.44 39.51
N VAL A 590 -23.85 -8.09 38.71
CA VAL A 590 -23.86 -9.54 38.51
C VAL A 590 -22.52 -10.19 38.87
N THR A 591 -22.56 -11.45 39.32
CA THR A 591 -21.40 -12.34 39.47
C THR A 591 -21.33 -13.40 38.36
N SER A 592 -22.38 -13.50 37.54
CA SER A 592 -22.40 -14.37 36.37
C SER A 592 -23.45 -13.93 35.35
N VAL A 593 -23.27 -14.39 34.10
CA VAL A 593 -24.20 -14.17 32.98
C VAL A 593 -24.46 -15.51 32.29
N ASN A 594 -25.73 -15.84 32.07
CA ASN A 594 -26.10 -17.01 31.27
C ASN A 594 -26.01 -16.67 29.78
N ILE A 595 -25.11 -17.35 29.08
CA ILE A 595 -24.87 -17.19 27.65
C ILE A 595 -25.22 -18.45 26.86
N GLN A 596 -25.93 -19.41 27.45
CA GLN A 596 -26.22 -20.73 26.86
C GLN A 596 -26.85 -20.64 25.47
N ASN A 597 -27.67 -19.62 25.21
CA ASN A 597 -28.39 -19.43 23.95
C ASN A 597 -27.56 -18.76 22.84
N LEU A 598 -26.34 -18.27 23.13
CA LEU A 598 -25.45 -17.76 22.10
C LEU A 598 -24.93 -18.91 21.21
N GLU A 599 -24.65 -18.64 19.94
CA GLU A 599 -24.01 -19.64 19.07
C GLU A 599 -22.55 -19.91 19.50
N LYS A 600 -21.92 -20.93 18.93
CA LYS A 600 -20.48 -21.17 19.15
C LYS A 600 -19.70 -20.10 18.38
N GLY A 601 -18.71 -19.49 19.03
CA GLY A 601 -17.96 -18.41 18.41
C GLY A 601 -17.10 -17.62 19.38
N ILE A 602 -16.43 -16.60 18.85
CA ILE A 602 -15.61 -15.66 19.60
C ILE A 602 -16.48 -14.47 20.02
N TYR A 603 -16.46 -14.16 21.30
CA TYR A 603 -17.17 -13.02 21.87
C TYR A 603 -16.21 -12.13 22.66
N ILE A 604 -16.51 -10.83 22.64
CA ILE A 604 -15.82 -9.82 23.47
C ILE A 604 -16.76 -9.45 24.61
N VAL A 605 -16.29 -9.59 25.84
CA VAL A 605 -17.02 -9.27 27.06
C VAL A 605 -16.48 -7.95 27.60
N ARG A 606 -17.31 -6.90 27.61
CA ARG A 606 -17.01 -5.62 28.26
C ARG A 606 -17.54 -5.66 29.69
N ILE A 607 -16.68 -5.39 30.65
CA ILE A 607 -16.97 -5.45 32.09
C ILE A 607 -16.72 -4.08 32.68
N VAL A 608 -17.62 -3.60 33.52
CA VAL A 608 -17.42 -2.39 34.33
C VAL A 608 -17.45 -2.81 35.80
N ASP A 609 -16.38 -2.57 36.55
CA ASP A 609 -16.35 -2.86 37.98
C ASP A 609 -17.17 -1.85 38.81
N LYS A 610 -17.26 -2.07 40.12
CA LYS A 610 -17.96 -1.19 41.06
C LYS A 610 -17.34 0.20 41.20
N ASN A 611 -16.08 0.37 40.81
CA ASN A 611 -15.38 1.65 40.83
C ASN A 611 -15.51 2.41 39.49
N GLY A 612 -16.22 1.84 38.51
CA GLY A 612 -16.42 2.42 37.19
C GLY A 612 -15.27 2.15 36.21
N LYS A 613 -14.29 1.31 36.57
CA LYS A 613 -13.20 0.91 35.68
C LYS A 613 -13.69 -0.14 34.69
N VAL A 614 -13.24 -0.02 33.44
CA VAL A 614 -13.68 -0.86 32.32
C VAL A 614 -12.59 -1.88 31.99
N TYR A 615 -13.01 -3.12 31.73
CA TYR A 615 -12.18 -4.24 31.32
C TYR A 615 -12.80 -4.93 30.11
N SER A 616 -11.98 -5.65 29.34
CA SER A 616 -12.41 -6.42 28.17
C SER A 616 -11.77 -7.80 28.17
N GLU A 617 -12.56 -8.84 27.97
CA GLU A 617 -12.08 -10.23 27.90
C GLU A 617 -12.60 -10.93 26.65
N LYS A 618 -11.72 -11.68 25.98
CA LYS A 618 -12.10 -12.54 24.85
C LYS A 618 -12.51 -13.90 25.39
N ILE A 619 -13.71 -14.35 25.04
CA ILE A 619 -14.17 -15.70 25.35
C ILE A 619 -14.44 -16.48 24.07
N LEU A 620 -14.05 -17.75 24.08
CA LEU A 620 -14.42 -18.72 23.06
C LEU A 620 -15.52 -19.60 23.65
N LYS A 621 -16.72 -19.59 23.07
CA LYS A 621 -17.85 -20.38 23.58
C LYS A 621 -17.90 -21.78 23.00
#